data_AF-A0A929UI94-F1
#
_entry.id   AF-A0A929UI94-F1
#
_cell.length_a   1.000
_cell.length_b   1.000
_cell.length_c   1.000
_cell.angle_alpha   90.00
_cell.angle_beta   90.00
_cell.angle_gamma   90.00
#
_symmetry.space_group_name_H-M   'P 1'
#
loop_
_entity.id
_entity.type
_entity.pdbx_description
1 polymer ?
#
loop_
_entity_poly.entity_id
_entity_poly.type
_entity_poly.pdbx_seq_one_letter_code
_entity_poly.pdbx_strand_id
1 'polypeptide(L)' 'MSDYEGGIGTFGTESVYWDMNKDGTTNVFPGGVPGAAPHDHYVVNEETGEVEYMRIDGEVTMDSCNYDD' A
#
# COMPACT_ATOMS: atom_id res chain seq x y z
N MET A 1 -17.15 -10.11 13.02
CA MET A 1 -17.16 -8.67 12.66
C MET A 1 -16.14 -8.55 11.56
N SER A 2 -16.44 -7.81 10.48
CA SER A 2 -15.46 -7.68 9.40
C SER A 2 -14.29 -6.86 9.93
N ASP A 3 -13.13 -7.50 10.13
CA ASP A 3 -11.85 -6.86 10.48
C ASP A 3 -11.30 -6.11 9.25
N TYR A 4 -12.16 -5.31 8.64
CA TYR A 4 -11.80 -4.46 7.53
C TYR A 4 -11.40 -3.12 8.13
N GLU A 5 -10.10 -2.84 8.09
CA GLU A 5 -9.53 -1.57 8.51
C GLU A 5 -8.96 -0.88 7.28
N GLY A 6 -9.47 0.31 6.97
CA GLY A 6 -9.06 1.07 5.79
C GLY A 6 -9.76 2.42 5.71
N GLY A 7 -9.25 3.30 4.87
CA GLY A 7 -9.73 4.67 4.80
C GLY A 7 -9.11 5.50 3.68
N ILE A 8 -9.50 6.78 3.65
CA ILE A 8 -8.90 7.79 2.77
C ILE A 8 -7.92 8.60 3.61
N GLY A 9 -6.69 8.71 3.12
CA GLY A 9 -5.63 9.54 3.69
C GLY A 9 -5.06 10.50 2.65
N THR A 10 -3.97 11.15 3.02
CA THR A 10 -3.20 12.03 2.13
C THR A 10 -1.73 11.71 2.23
N PHE A 11 -1.06 11.53 1.09
CA PHE A 11 0.40 11.42 0.99
C PHE A 11 0.92 12.63 0.20
N GLY A 12 1.62 13.53 0.87
CA GLY A 12 1.97 14.84 0.29
C GLY A 12 0.72 15.63 -0.11
N THR A 13 0.58 15.95 -1.40
CA THR A 13 -0.58 16.65 -1.97
C THR A 13 -1.63 15.71 -2.57
N GLU A 14 -1.39 14.41 -2.56
CA GLU A 14 -2.24 13.41 -3.22
C GLU A 14 -3.16 12.74 -2.21
N SER A 15 -4.42 12.53 -2.58
CA SER A 15 -5.36 11.73 -1.80
C SER A 15 -5.12 10.26 -2.08
N VAL A 16 -4.94 9.47 -1.03
CA VAL A 16 -4.67 8.04 -1.14
C VAL A 16 -5.79 7.25 -0.48
N TYR A 17 -6.08 6.08 -0.99
CA TYR A 17 -6.85 5.08 -0.26
C TYR A 17 -5.88 4.07 0.37
N TRP A 18 -6.21 3.55 1.54
CA TRP A 18 -5.43 2.50 2.17
C TRP A 18 -6.32 1.46 2.83
N ASP A 19 -5.86 0.22 2.86
CA ASP A 19 -6.50 -0.88 3.59
C ASP A 19 -5.47 -1.81 4.22
N MET A 20 -5.78 -2.32 5.41
CA MET A 20 -4.92 -3.19 6.19
C MET A 20 -5.32 -4.65 5.96
N ASN A 21 -4.34 -5.44 5.55
CA ASN A 21 -4.45 -6.87 5.38
C ASN A 21 -4.34 -7.56 6.75
N LYS A 22 -4.88 -8.78 6.83
CA LYS A 22 -4.86 -9.58 8.07
C LYS A 22 -3.47 -10.05 8.51
N ASP A 23 -2.51 -10.00 7.60
CA ASP A 23 -1.11 -10.33 7.86
C ASP A 23 -0.31 -9.13 8.42
N GLY A 24 -0.96 -7.99 8.65
CA GLY A 24 -0.34 -6.79 9.20
C GLY A 24 0.27 -5.86 8.15
N THR A 25 0.18 -6.21 6.86
CA THR A 25 0.59 -5.31 5.77
C THR A 25 -0.51 -4.32 5.43
N THR A 26 -0.15 -3.15 4.92
CA THR A 26 -1.10 -2.11 4.47
C THR A 26 -0.92 -1.85 2.99
N ASN A 27 -1.98 -1.97 2.18
CA ASN A 27 -1.93 -1.52 0.80
C ASN A 27 -2.25 -0.03 0.74
N VAL A 28 -1.52 0.72 -0.08
CA VAL A 28 -1.70 2.15 -0.29
C VAL A 28 -1.86 2.42 -1.78
N PHE A 29 -2.95 3.08 -2.13
CA PHE A 29 -3.40 3.36 -3.49
C PHE A 29 -3.35 4.87 -3.76
N PRO A 30 -2.28 5.38 -4.42
CA PRO A 30 -2.09 6.81 -4.66
C PRO A 30 -3.14 7.42 -5.59
N GLY A 31 -3.82 6.58 -6.38
CA GLY A 31 -4.90 6.97 -7.29
C GLY A 31 -6.30 7.00 -6.66
N GLY A 32 -6.41 6.74 -5.35
CA GLY A 32 -7.69 6.65 -4.64
C GLY A 32 -8.28 5.23 -4.61
N VAL A 33 -9.60 5.13 -4.34
CA VAL A 33 -10.27 3.86 -4.05
C VAL A 33 -10.19 2.88 -5.24
N PRO A 34 -9.74 1.63 -5.03
CA PRO A 34 -9.77 0.58 -6.03
C PRO A 34 -11.23 0.28 -6.43
N GLY A 35 -11.62 0.58 -7.68
CA GLY A 35 -13.02 0.37 -8.09
C GLY A 35 -13.34 0.30 -9.58
N ALA A 36 -12.40 0.65 -10.47
CA ALA A 36 -12.71 0.76 -11.91
C ALA A 36 -11.81 -0.07 -12.83
N ALA A 37 -10.58 -0.37 -12.42
CA ALA A 37 -9.60 -1.13 -13.19
C ALA A 37 -8.52 -1.64 -12.23
N PRO A 38 -7.79 -2.71 -12.57
CA PRO A 38 -6.60 -3.07 -11.80
C PRO A 38 -5.59 -1.91 -11.89
N HIS A 39 -4.81 -1.68 -10.84
CA HIS A 39 -3.87 -0.56 -10.75
C HIS A 39 -2.73 -0.93 -9.79
N ASP A 40 -1.61 -0.27 -10.00
CA ASP A 40 -0.44 -0.42 -9.16
C ASP A 40 -0.68 0.19 -7.77
N HIS A 41 -0.07 -0.38 -6.75
CA HIS A 41 -0.17 0.11 -5.38
C HIS A 41 1.09 -0.25 -4.59
N TYR A 42 1.24 0.38 -3.43
CA TYR A 42 2.31 0.06 -2.50
C TYR A 42 1.79 -0.90 -1.44
N VAL A 43 2.62 -1.84 -1.00
CA VAL A 43 2.38 -2.68 0.18
C VAL A 43 3.43 -2.28 1.20
N VAL A 44 2.97 -1.87 2.38
CA VAL A 44 3.83 -1.43 3.48
C VAL A 44 3.75 -2.48 4.59
N ASN A 45 4.90 -3.02 4.97
CA ASN A 45 5.03 -3.84 6.16
C ASN A 45 5.44 -2.94 7.34
N GLU A 46 4.48 -2.62 8.21
CA GLU A 46 4.72 -1.76 9.37
C GLU A 46 5.65 -2.40 10.42
N GLU A 47 5.76 -3.74 10.45
CA GLU A 47 6.66 -4.44 11.39
C GLU A 47 8.12 -4.34 10.98
N THR A 48 8.41 -4.42 9.67
CA THR A 48 9.78 -4.39 9.13
C THR A 48 10.18 -3.02 8.58
N GLY A 49 9.20 -2.15 8.31
CA GLY A 49 9.40 -0.88 7.61
C GLY A 49 9.63 -1.04 6.10
N GLU A 50 9.47 -2.24 5.55
CA GLU A 50 9.67 -2.52 4.13
C GLU A 50 8.49 -2.01 3.29
N VAL A 51 8.80 -1.44 2.12
CA VAL A 51 7.82 -0.99 1.14
C VAL A 51 8.03 -1.74 -0.16
N GLU A 52 6.98 -2.35 -0.65
CA GLU A 52 6.93 -3.05 -1.92
C GLU A 52 6.02 -2.31 -2.89
N TYR A 53 6.45 -2.13 -4.13
CA TYR A 53 5.60 -1.64 -5.22
C TYR A 53 5.02 -2.84 -5.97
N MET A 54 3.71 -3.04 -5.82
CA MET A 54 2.98 -4.09 -6.50
C MET A 54 2.34 -3.53 -7.78
N ARG A 55 2.80 -4.03 -8.92
CA ARG A 55 2.22 -3.70 -10.22
C ARG A 55 0.91 -4.43 -10.46
N ILE A 56 0.13 -3.88 -11.37
CA ILE A 56 -1.13 -4.39 -11.90
C ILE A 56 -1.05 -5.84 -12.41
N ASP A 57 0.12 -6.26 -12.90
CA ASP A 57 0.40 -7.60 -13.41
C ASP A 57 0.89 -8.58 -12.33
N GLY A 58 0.99 -8.12 -11.08
CA GLY A 58 1.46 -8.90 -9.93
C GLY A 58 2.98 -8.92 -9.79
N GLU A 59 3.73 -8.20 -10.62
CA GLU A 59 5.17 -8.01 -10.39
C GLU A 59 5.38 -7.15 -9.14
N VAL A 60 6.16 -7.67 -8.20
CA VAL A 60 6.54 -6.96 -6.97
C VAL A 60 7.95 -6.42 -7.16
N THR A 61 8.10 -5.10 -7.03
CA THR A 61 9.40 -4.42 -7.00
C THR A 61 9.63 -3.95 -5.56
N MET A 62 10.60 -4.55 -4.87
CA MET A 62 10.90 -4.22 -3.48
C MET A 62 11.78 -2.97 -3.43
N ASP A 63 11.32 -1.92 -2.74
CA ASP A 63 12.14 -0.74 -2.44
C ASP A 63 12.55 -0.81 -0.96
N SER A 64 13.48 -1.72 -0.66
CA SER A 64 14.15 -1.74 0.63
C SER A 64 15.28 -0.71 0.63
N CYS A 65 14.93 0.56 0.73
CA CYS A 65 15.89 1.55 1.19
C CYS A 65 16.19 1.25 2.66
N ASN A 66 17.20 0.41 2.92
CA ASN A 66 17.84 0.35 4.23
C ASN A 66 18.36 1.75 4.53
N TYR A 67 17.70 2.48 5.43
CA TYR A 67 18.19 3.75 5.99
C TYR A 67 19.30 3.50 7.02
N ASP A 68 20.25 2.62 6.68
CA ASP A 68 21.49 2.40 7.42
C ASP A 68 22.67 2.95 6.60
N ASP A 69 22.89 4.27 6.68
CA ASP A 69 24.19 4.93 6.41
C ASP A 69 24.37 6.10 7.40
#